data_AF-A0A5N4E2Z6-F1
#
_entry.id   AF-A0A5N4E2Z6-F1
#
_cell.length_a   1.000
_cell.length_b   1.000
_cell.length_c   1.000
_cell.angle_alpha   90.00
_cell.angle_beta   90.00
_cell.angle_gamma   90.00
#
_symmetry.space_group_name_H-M   'P 1'
#
loop_
_entity.id
_entity.type
_entity.pdbx_description
1 polymer ?
#
loop_
_entity_poly.entity_id
_entity_poly.type
_entity_poly.pdbx_seq_one_letter_code
_entity_poly.pdbx_strand_id
1 'polypeptide(L)'
;MSVARIDGGVILTLKQARKLDVYFEYEEKIMSKTTLDKSLLDIISDPDGTPEDKMRLFLIYYISAQQAPSEADLEQYKKALTDAGCNLNPLQYIKQWKAFAKMASAPTSYGSTTTKPMG
;
A
#
# COMPACT_ATOMS: atom_id res chain seq x y z
N MET A 1 -46.97 9.10 -3.37
CA MET A 1 -45.57 9.56 -3.47
C MET A 1 -44.69 8.32 -3.48
N SER A 2 -44.03 8.05 -4.61
CA SER A 2 -43.45 6.76 -4.94
C SER A 2 -42.25 6.43 -4.04
N VAL A 3 -42.20 5.20 -3.49
CA VAL A 3 -41.00 4.65 -2.88
C VAL A 3 -39.97 4.52 -4.01
N ALA A 4 -38.91 5.31 -3.97
CA ALA A 4 -37.80 5.15 -4.89
C ALA A 4 -37.17 3.78 -4.60
N ARG A 5 -37.50 2.79 -5.42
CA ARG A 5 -36.73 1.55 -5.50
C ARG A 5 -35.29 1.97 -5.76
N ILE A 6 -34.40 1.64 -4.84
CA ILE A 6 -32.96 1.74 -5.08
C ILE A 6 -32.66 0.62 -6.09
N ASP A 7 -32.85 0.92 -7.37
CA ASP A 7 -32.61 -0.01 -8.45
C ASP A 7 -31.13 -0.38 -8.45
N GLY A 8 -30.84 -1.69 -8.53
CA GLY A 8 -29.47 -2.23 -8.54
C GLY A 8 -28.55 -1.61 -9.59
N GLY A 9 -29.08 -0.86 -10.56
CA GLY A 9 -28.33 -0.04 -11.50
C GLY A 9 -27.46 1.05 -10.84
N VAL A 10 -27.89 1.65 -9.72
CA VAL A 10 -27.09 2.71 -9.04
C VAL A 10 -25.79 2.11 -8.48
N ILE A 11 -25.87 0.91 -7.90
CA ILE A 11 -24.72 0.19 -7.34
C ILE A 11 -23.73 -0.18 -8.46
N LEU A 12 -24.23 -0.57 -9.62
CA LEU A 12 -23.41 -0.88 -10.80
C LEU A 12 -22.72 0.37 -11.36
N THR A 13 -23.43 1.52 -11.46
CA THR A 13 -22.82 2.78 -11.91
C THR A 13 -21.76 3.31 -10.93
N LEU A 14 -21.94 3.13 -9.62
CA LEU A 14 -20.93 3.52 -8.62
C LEU A 14 -19.67 2.62 -8.67
N LYS A 15 -19.78 1.36 -9.10
CA LYS A 15 -18.61 0.49 -9.35
C LYS A 15 -17.91 0.84 -10.65
N GLN A 16 -18.68 1.01 -11.73
CA GLN A 16 -18.15 1.31 -13.06
C GLN A 16 -17.45 2.66 -13.12
N ALA A 17 -17.97 3.68 -12.42
CA ALA A 17 -17.39 5.02 -12.35
C ALA A 17 -16.06 5.08 -11.55
N ARG A 18 -15.72 4.04 -10.80
CA ARG A 18 -14.52 4.01 -9.93
C ARG A 18 -13.36 3.18 -10.49
N LYS A 19 -13.50 2.59 -11.69
CA LYS A 19 -12.53 1.61 -12.24
C LYS A 19 -12.06 0.60 -11.18
N LEU A 20 -12.95 0.20 -10.28
CA LEU A 20 -12.58 -0.55 -9.08
C LEU A 20 -11.99 -1.92 -9.45
N ASP A 21 -12.49 -2.51 -10.53
CA ASP A 21 -11.95 -3.76 -11.09
C ASP A 21 -10.49 -3.62 -11.52
N VAL A 22 -10.09 -2.44 -12.03
CA VAL A 22 -8.71 -2.15 -12.45
C VAL A 22 -7.79 -1.99 -11.23
N TYR A 23 -8.24 -1.24 -10.21
CA TYR A 23 -7.46 -1.11 -8.97
C TYR A 23 -7.33 -2.46 -8.25
N PHE A 24 -8.37 -3.28 -8.24
CA PHE A 24 -8.32 -4.63 -7.68
C PHE A 24 -7.32 -5.52 -8.42
N GLU A 25 -7.29 -5.48 -9.75
CA GLU A 25 -6.29 -6.20 -10.54
C GLU A 25 -4.86 -5.75 -10.21
N TYR A 26 -4.63 -4.45 -10.03
CA TYR A 26 -3.34 -3.92 -9.59
C TYR A 26 -2.96 -4.38 -8.18
N GLU A 27 -3.91 -4.41 -7.24
CA GLU A 27 -3.68 -4.94 -5.89
C GLU A 27 -3.23 -6.42 -5.94
N GLU A 28 -3.94 -7.24 -6.73
CA GLU A 28 -3.65 -8.67 -6.88
C GLU A 28 -2.25 -8.90 -7.50
N LYS A 29 -1.90 -8.12 -8.54
CA LYS A 29 -0.57 -8.15 -9.15
C LYS A 29 0.52 -7.81 -8.14
N ILE A 30 0.35 -6.74 -7.36
CA ILE A 30 1.32 -6.30 -6.35
C ILE A 30 1.51 -7.38 -5.26
N MET A 31 0.42 -7.94 -4.73
CA MET A 31 0.49 -8.99 -3.70
C MET A 31 1.13 -10.28 -4.23
N SER A 32 0.84 -10.64 -5.47
CA SER A 32 1.40 -11.82 -6.15
C SER A 32 2.84 -11.60 -6.64
N LYS A 33 3.40 -10.39 -6.46
CA LYS A 33 4.73 -9.98 -6.96
C LYS A 33 4.84 -10.05 -8.49
N THR A 34 3.70 -9.94 -9.17
CA THR A 34 3.61 -9.86 -10.63
C THR A 34 3.94 -8.43 -11.08
N THR A 35 4.55 -8.29 -12.26
CA THR A 35 4.83 -6.98 -12.85
C THR A 35 3.53 -6.25 -13.18
N LEU A 36 3.45 -4.97 -12.79
CA LEU A 36 2.40 -4.07 -13.26
C LEU A 36 2.69 -3.66 -14.72
N ASP A 37 1.65 -3.46 -15.51
CA ASP A 37 1.78 -3.03 -16.92
C ASP A 37 2.24 -1.56 -17.04
N LYS A 38 2.01 -0.77 -15.99
CA LYS A 38 2.48 0.61 -15.83
C LYS A 38 3.21 0.73 -14.50
N SER A 39 4.08 1.73 -14.36
CA SER A 39 4.70 1.99 -13.06
C SER A 39 3.64 2.36 -12.02
N LEU A 40 3.87 2.01 -10.75
CA LEU A 40 2.96 2.40 -9.66
C LEU A 40 2.81 3.93 -9.59
N LEU A 41 3.88 4.67 -9.91
CA LEU A 41 3.90 6.13 -9.90
C LEU A 41 3.00 6.72 -10.99
N ASP A 42 2.99 6.11 -12.18
CA ASP A 42 2.06 6.47 -13.26
C ASP A 42 0.60 6.24 -12.84
N ILE A 43 0.31 5.10 -12.19
CA ILE A 43 -1.05 4.76 -11.72
C ILE A 43 -1.54 5.76 -10.66
N ILE A 44 -0.68 6.20 -9.75
CA ILE A 44 -1.04 7.21 -8.74
C ILE A 44 -1.27 8.58 -9.38
N SER A 45 -0.46 8.93 -10.38
CA SER A 45 -0.52 10.23 -11.07
C SER A 45 -1.67 10.32 -12.08
N ASP A 46 -2.24 9.19 -12.48
CA ASP A 46 -3.39 9.11 -13.39
C ASP A 46 -4.59 9.87 -12.79
N PRO A 47 -5.34 10.71 -13.54
CA PRO A 47 -6.49 11.43 -13.00
C PRO A 47 -7.66 10.51 -12.57
N ASP A 48 -7.67 9.26 -13.01
CA ASP A 48 -8.69 8.28 -12.63
C ASP A 48 -8.49 7.73 -11.19
N GLY A 49 -9.58 7.19 -10.63
CA GLY A 49 -9.60 6.60 -9.29
C GLY A 49 -9.76 7.63 -8.18
N THR A 50 -10.14 7.17 -6.99
CA THR A 50 -10.26 8.07 -5.83
C THR A 50 -8.91 8.21 -5.11
N PRO A 51 -8.69 9.30 -4.35
CA PRO A 51 -7.52 9.41 -3.50
C PRO A 51 -7.38 8.23 -2.51
N GLU A 52 -8.51 7.66 -2.07
CA GLU A 52 -8.52 6.50 -1.19
C GLU A 52 -8.00 5.23 -1.88
N ASP A 53 -8.43 4.97 -3.12
CA ASP A 53 -7.96 3.81 -3.91
C ASP A 53 -6.45 3.88 -4.15
N LYS A 54 -5.93 5.07 -4.49
CA LYS A 54 -4.50 5.30 -4.70
C LYS A 54 -3.69 5.13 -3.42
N MET A 55 -4.18 5.66 -2.30
CA MET A 55 -3.54 5.50 -1.00
C MET A 55 -3.50 4.03 -0.59
N ARG A 56 -4.61 3.30 -0.77
CA ARG A 56 -4.69 1.86 -0.49
C ARG A 56 -3.70 1.06 -1.34
N LEU A 57 -3.66 1.31 -2.65
CA LEU A 57 -2.74 0.63 -3.56
C LEU A 57 -1.28 0.86 -3.15
N PHE A 58 -0.91 2.10 -2.81
CA PHE A 58 0.43 2.42 -2.33
C PHE A 58 0.77 1.74 -1.00
N LEU A 59 -0.17 1.66 -0.05
CA LEU A 59 0.04 0.94 1.22
C LEU A 59 0.26 -0.55 1.00
N ILE A 60 -0.53 -1.17 0.10
CA ILE A 60 -0.37 -2.59 -0.25
C ILE A 60 1.02 -2.83 -0.84
N TYR A 61 1.46 -1.97 -1.76
CA TYR A 61 2.83 -2.00 -2.28
C TYR A 61 3.87 -1.86 -1.16
N TYR A 62 3.73 -0.86 -0.30
CA TYR A 62 4.69 -0.57 0.76
C TYR A 62 4.80 -1.72 1.78
N ILE A 63 3.69 -2.37 2.13
CA ILE A 63 3.67 -3.50 3.07
C ILE A 63 4.24 -4.76 2.40
N SER A 64 3.84 -5.03 1.16
CA SER A 64 4.25 -6.24 0.41
C SER A 64 5.71 -6.19 -0.05
N ALA A 65 6.29 -4.99 -0.17
CA ALA A 65 7.67 -4.80 -0.58
C ALA A 65 8.65 -5.38 0.48
N GLN A 66 9.50 -6.31 0.05
CA GLN A 66 10.53 -6.93 0.89
C GLN A 66 11.50 -5.89 1.46
N GLN A 67 11.84 -4.88 0.65
CA GLN A 67 12.65 -3.75 1.05
C GLN A 67 11.83 -2.46 0.90
N ALA A 68 11.99 -1.53 1.84
CA ALA A 68 11.38 -0.22 1.71
C ALA A 68 11.96 0.52 0.48
N PRO A 69 11.14 1.29 -0.26
CA PRO A 69 11.64 2.15 -1.33
C PRO A 69 12.70 3.12 -0.79
N SER A 70 13.60 3.58 -1.67
CA SER A 70 14.60 4.57 -1.28
C SER A 70 13.94 5.87 -0.82
N GLU A 71 14.67 6.70 -0.09
CA GLU A 71 14.11 7.97 0.40
C GLU A 71 13.68 8.90 -0.75
N ALA A 72 14.46 8.94 -1.83
CA ALA A 72 14.14 9.68 -3.04
C ALA A 72 12.86 9.16 -3.72
N ASP A 73 12.73 7.84 -3.90
CA ASP A 73 11.52 7.24 -4.48
C ASP A 73 10.30 7.52 -3.59
N LEU A 74 10.47 7.40 -2.28
CA LEU A 74 9.40 7.63 -1.31
C LEU A 74 8.92 9.10 -1.34
N GLU A 75 9.82 10.06 -1.53
CA GLU A 75 9.45 11.46 -1.72
C GLU A 75 8.66 11.69 -3.02
N GLN A 76 9.05 11.03 -4.11
CA GLN A 76 8.28 11.09 -5.37
C GLN A 76 6.87 10.53 -5.18
N TYR A 77 6.72 9.38 -4.52
CA TYR A 77 5.41 8.81 -4.21
C TYR A 77 4.57 9.72 -3.31
N LYS A 78 5.16 10.31 -2.27
CA LYS A 78 4.44 11.27 -1.40
C LYS A 78 3.95 12.47 -2.20
N LYS A 79 4.80 13.04 -3.05
CA LYS A 79 4.41 14.17 -3.91
C LYS A 79 3.24 13.79 -4.81
N ALA A 80 3.33 12.67 -5.53
CA ALA A 80 2.26 12.20 -6.41
C ALA A 80 0.95 11.93 -5.63
N LEU A 81 1.04 11.32 -4.44
CA LEU A 81 -0.13 11.09 -3.57
C LEU A 81 -0.75 12.40 -3.08
N THR A 82 0.06 13.38 -2.68
CA THR A 82 -0.42 14.71 -2.27
C THR A 82 -1.07 15.45 -3.44
N ASP A 83 -0.45 15.43 -4.62
CA ASP A 83 -0.99 16.03 -5.84
C ASP A 83 -2.31 15.36 -6.25
N ALA A 84 -2.46 14.06 -5.98
CA ALA A 84 -3.71 13.31 -6.16
C ALA A 84 -4.74 13.52 -5.03
N GLY A 85 -4.48 14.39 -4.05
CA GLY A 85 -5.41 14.71 -2.95
C GLY A 85 -5.46 13.67 -1.82
N CYS A 86 -4.46 12.77 -1.73
CA CYS A 86 -4.44 11.72 -0.71
C CYS A 86 -4.03 12.26 0.67
N ASN A 87 -4.66 11.75 1.72
CA ASN A 87 -4.20 11.95 3.09
C ASN A 87 -3.00 11.05 3.40
N LEU A 88 -1.87 11.63 3.81
CA LEU A 88 -0.63 10.89 4.09
C LEU A 88 -0.51 10.36 5.54
N ASN A 89 -1.46 10.64 6.43
CA ASN A 89 -1.45 10.11 7.80
C ASN A 89 -1.33 8.56 7.86
N PRO A 90 -2.04 7.78 7.01
CA PRO A 90 -1.88 6.33 6.97
C PRO A 90 -0.44 5.88 6.68
N LEU A 91 0.29 6.63 5.84
CA LEU A 91 1.69 6.34 5.54
C LEU A 91 2.60 6.54 6.77
N GLN A 92 2.34 7.55 7.58
CA GLN A 92 3.13 7.76 8.80
C GLN A 92 2.97 6.61 9.79
N TYR A 93 1.74 6.13 9.97
CA TYR A 93 1.45 5.00 10.85
C TYR A 93 2.13 3.72 10.37
N ILE A 94 2.01 3.39 9.08
CA ILE A 94 2.58 2.14 8.54
C ILE A 94 4.13 2.15 8.57
N LYS A 95 4.77 3.32 8.45
CA LYS A 95 6.23 3.45 8.61
C LYS A 95 6.67 3.02 10.00
N GLN A 96 5.97 3.49 11.04
CA GLN A 96 6.27 3.09 12.43
C GLN A 96 6.03 1.60 12.62
N TRP A 97 4.88 1.09 12.19
CA TRP A 97 4.55 -0.34 12.29
C TRP A 97 5.59 -1.24 11.60
N LYS A 98 6.03 -0.90 10.38
CA LYS A 98 7.03 -1.69 9.64
C LYS A 98 8.39 -1.71 10.35
N ALA A 99 8.77 -0.64 11.05
CA ALA A 99 9.98 -0.63 11.89
C ALA A 99 9.87 -1.62 13.06
N PHE A 100 8.72 -1.68 13.74
CA PHE A 100 8.49 -2.63 14.83
C PHE A 100 8.41 -4.08 14.34
N ALA A 101 7.71 -4.34 13.23
CA ALA A 101 7.58 -5.68 12.66
C ALA A 101 8.94 -6.29 12.25
N LYS A 102 9.87 -5.45 11.74
CA LYS A 102 11.24 -5.86 11.42
C LYS A 102 12.06 -6.22 12.65
N MET A 103 11.84 -5.55 13.79
CA MET A 103 12.53 -5.87 15.05
C MET A 103 12.02 -7.18 15.66
N ALA A 104 10.72 -7.45 15.59
CA ALA A 104 10.13 -8.69 16.12
C ALA A 104 10.51 -9.96 15.33
N SER A 105 10.96 -9.81 14.09
CA SER A 105 11.38 -10.90 13.20
C SER A 105 12.89 -11.13 13.18
N ALA A 106 13.68 -10.32 13.90
CA ALA A 106 15.10 -10.55 14.04
C ALA A 106 15.34 -11.80 14.92
N PRO A 107 16.13 -12.79 14.48
CA PRO A 107 16.48 -13.91 15.33
C PRO A 107 17.23 -13.36 16.55
N THR A 108 16.73 -13.68 17.75
CA THR A 108 17.45 -13.43 19.00
C THR A 108 18.71 -14.30 18.96
N SER A 109 19.82 -13.75 18.47
CA SER A 109 21.13 -14.33 18.71
C SER A 109 21.45 -14.13 20.18
N TYR A 110 20.97 -15.05 21.03
CA TYR A 110 21.55 -15.25 22.34
C TYR A 110 23.00 -15.65 22.10
N GLY A 111 23.90 -14.69 22.30
CA GLY A 111 25.33 -14.95 22.35
C GLY A 111 25.58 -16.07 23.33
N SER A 112 26.07 -17.20 22.82
CA SER A 112 26.71 -18.24 23.61
C SER A 112 27.86 -17.57 24.36
N THR A 113 27.62 -17.19 25.61
CA THR A 113 28.69 -16.89 26.55
C THR A 113 29.35 -18.21 26.90
N THR A 114 30.33 -18.63 26.10
CA THR A 114 31.30 -19.64 26.48
C THR A 114 32.01 -19.15 27.75
N THR A 115 31.56 -19.62 28.91
CA THR A 115 32.33 -19.52 30.14
C THR A 115 33.51 -20.48 30.00
N LYS A 116 34.69 -19.92 29.70
CA LYS A 116 35.98 -20.61 29.83
C LYS A 116 36.10 -21.18 31.26
N PRO A 117 36.33 -22.48 31.47
CA PRO A 117 36.72 -22.97 32.78
C PRO A 117 38.17 -22.56 33.02
N MET A 118 38.42 -21.78 34.08
CA MET A 118 39.77 -21.56 34.60
C MET A 118 40.04 -22.69 35.59
N GLY A 119 41.14 -23.41 35.38
CA GLY A 119 41.51 -24.62 36.12
C GLY A 119 42.16 -24.36 37.47
#